data_AF-A0A955YXW6-F1
#
_entry.id   AF-A0A955YXW6-F1
#
_cell.length_a   1.000
_cell.length_b   1.000
_cell.length_c   1.000
_cell.angle_alpha   90.00
_cell.angle_beta   90.00
_cell.angle_gamma   90.00
#
_symmetry.space_group_name_H-M   'P 1'
#
loop_
_entity.id
_entity.type
_entity.pdbx_description
1 polymer ?
#
loop_
_entity_poly.entity_id
_entity_poly.type
_entity_poly.pdbx_seq_one_letter_code
_entity_poly.pdbx_strand_id
1 'polypeptide(L)'
;MPPFLRRAFRRVVAATRLFPFSFLGLFVLGASLVLVLHFGLERLDLVLLVLGALGLLLCAITLLGVVGTALWLRRALRGGLSKEGACEGECGYGLWTGFSLPRPWTPLVRVGWAWDSPAARVRIHRRPGRLYEEVVLERRVRVHTVTRIFEVADVFGLCNVRFSVRRKQSLRVVPSKG
;
A
#
# COMPACT_ATOMS: atom_id res chain seq x y z
N MET A 1 26.79 -15.86 12.18
CA MET A 1 26.40 -14.44 11.96
C MET A 1 26.11 -13.80 13.31
N PRO A 2 26.82 -12.73 13.70
CA PRO A 2 26.75 -12.17 15.06
C PRO A 2 25.34 -11.63 15.44
N PRO A 3 24.96 -11.65 16.73
CA PRO A 3 23.63 -11.25 17.18
C PRO A 3 23.32 -9.75 16.98
N PHE A 4 24.34 -8.88 16.99
CA PHE A 4 24.18 -7.45 16.69
C PHE A 4 23.83 -7.20 15.22
N LEU A 5 24.44 -7.95 14.29
CA LEU A 5 24.14 -7.92 12.86
C LEU A 5 22.70 -8.36 12.58
N ARG A 6 22.18 -9.36 13.30
CA ARG A 6 20.78 -9.81 13.18
C ARG A 6 19.76 -8.77 13.68
N ARG A 7 20.12 -7.93 14.66
CA ARG A 7 19.27 -6.85 15.18
C ARG A 7 19.31 -5.63 14.27
N ALA A 8 20.50 -5.22 13.81
CA ALA A 8 20.68 -4.15 12.84
C ALA A 8 19.97 -4.48 11.52
N PHE A 9 20.16 -5.69 10.98
CA PHE A 9 19.50 -6.14 9.76
C PHE A 9 17.98 -6.15 9.89
N ARG A 10 17.41 -6.61 11.03
CA ARG A 10 15.96 -6.55 11.26
C ARG A 10 15.44 -5.11 11.38
N ARG A 11 16.20 -4.19 11.97
CA ARG A 11 15.84 -2.77 12.04
C ARG A 11 15.92 -2.09 10.68
N VAL A 12 16.94 -2.39 9.88
CA VAL A 12 17.07 -1.89 8.50
C VAL A 12 15.94 -2.44 7.64
N VAL A 13 15.62 -3.73 7.73
CA VAL A 13 14.47 -4.33 7.01
C VAL A 13 13.13 -3.79 7.50
N ALA A 14 12.99 -3.46 8.79
CA ALA A 14 11.80 -2.78 9.31
C ALA A 14 11.72 -1.31 8.86
N ALA A 15 12.86 -0.62 8.78
CA ALA A 15 12.98 0.76 8.32
C ALA A 15 12.73 0.86 6.81
N THR A 16 13.17 -0.10 5.99
CA THR A 16 12.84 -0.15 4.55
C THR A 16 11.38 -0.50 4.28
N ARG A 17 10.68 -1.17 5.22
CA ARG A 17 9.22 -1.32 5.20
C ARG A 17 8.46 -0.05 5.60
N LEU A 18 9.15 0.92 6.21
CA LEU A 18 8.62 2.22 6.63
C LEU A 18 9.10 3.35 5.74
N PHE A 19 10.16 3.15 4.95
CA PHE A 19 10.75 4.15 4.09
C PHE A 19 9.81 4.37 2.91
N PRO A 20 9.15 5.54 2.85
CA PRO A 20 8.06 5.73 1.91
C PRO A 20 8.58 6.05 0.52
N PHE A 21 9.79 6.57 0.36
CA PHE A 21 10.27 6.98 -0.96
C PHE A 21 10.70 5.79 -1.82
N SER A 22 10.26 5.80 -3.07
CA SER A 22 10.81 4.94 -4.11
C SER A 22 12.18 5.44 -4.58
N PHE A 23 12.87 4.68 -5.42
CA PHE A 23 14.09 5.16 -6.08
C PHE A 23 13.85 6.43 -6.91
N LEU A 24 12.72 6.51 -7.62
CA LEU A 24 12.32 7.70 -8.35
C LEU A 24 12.08 8.88 -7.41
N GLY A 25 11.38 8.63 -6.30
CA GLY A 25 11.12 9.65 -5.28
C GLY A 25 12.40 10.20 -4.66
N LEU A 26 13.36 9.35 -4.35
CA LEU A 26 14.69 9.75 -3.88
C LEU A 26 15.45 10.58 -4.91
N PHE A 27 15.42 10.17 -6.17
CA PHE A 27 16.07 10.91 -7.25
C PHE A 27 15.45 12.30 -7.41
N VAL A 28 14.12 12.40 -7.48
CA VAL A 28 13.41 13.67 -7.60
C VAL A 28 13.69 14.55 -6.39
N LEU A 29 13.59 14.02 -5.17
CA LEU A 29 13.90 14.76 -3.95
C LEU A 29 15.34 15.30 -3.96
N GLY A 30 16.32 14.46 -4.32
CA GLY A 30 17.72 14.85 -4.40
C GLY A 30 17.99 15.90 -5.48
N ALA A 31 17.47 15.71 -6.68
CA ALA A 31 17.59 16.67 -7.78
C ALA A 31 16.94 18.02 -7.42
N SER A 32 15.75 18.01 -6.82
CA SER A 32 15.08 19.21 -6.35
C SER A 32 15.86 19.94 -5.26
N LEU A 33 16.48 19.22 -4.32
CA LEU A 33 17.36 19.82 -3.32
C LEU A 33 18.58 20.48 -3.96
N VAL A 34 19.24 19.82 -4.92
CA VAL A 34 20.39 20.39 -5.63
C VAL A 34 20.00 21.64 -6.41
N LEU A 35 18.85 21.61 -7.12
CA LEU A 35 18.34 22.77 -7.85
C LEU A 35 18.09 23.97 -6.92
N VAL A 36 17.46 23.75 -5.77
CA VAL A 36 17.21 24.85 -4.81
C VAL A 36 18.50 25.36 -4.19
N LEU A 37 19.33 24.47 -3.65
CA LEU A 37 20.47 24.86 -2.84
C LEU A 37 21.62 25.41 -3.70
N HIS A 38 21.99 24.72 -4.77
CA HIS A 38 23.19 25.06 -5.55
C HIS A 38 22.92 26.00 -6.74
N PHE A 39 21.74 25.93 -7.35
CA PHE A 39 21.44 26.76 -8.52
C PHE A 39 20.54 27.94 -8.16
N GLY A 40 19.48 27.69 -7.38
CA GLY A 40 18.52 28.72 -7.01
C GLY A 40 19.08 29.74 -6.02
N LEU A 41 19.64 29.28 -4.89
CA LEU A 41 20.13 30.16 -3.83
C LEU A 41 21.53 30.69 -4.10
N GLU A 42 22.49 29.83 -4.49
CA GLU A 42 23.87 30.26 -4.70
C GLU A 42 24.07 31.09 -5.98
N ARG A 43 23.37 30.74 -7.08
CA ARG A 43 23.54 31.43 -8.38
C ARG A 43 22.42 32.41 -8.71
N LEU A 44 21.43 32.55 -7.82
CA LEU A 44 20.24 33.39 -8.00
C LEU A 44 19.46 33.09 -9.29
N ASP A 45 19.48 31.83 -9.76
CA ASP A 45 18.66 31.40 -10.89
C ASP A 45 17.22 31.15 -10.40
N LEU A 46 16.36 32.16 -10.60
CA LEU A 46 14.96 32.09 -10.18
C LEU A 46 14.19 30.94 -10.85
N VAL A 47 14.54 30.56 -12.09
CA VAL A 47 13.84 29.50 -12.81
C VAL A 47 14.13 28.15 -12.16
N LEU A 48 15.41 27.86 -11.90
CA LEU A 48 15.82 26.62 -11.25
C LEU A 48 15.39 26.56 -9.78
N LEU A 49 15.34 27.71 -9.09
CA LEU A 49 14.79 27.81 -7.76
C LEU A 49 13.32 27.37 -7.72
N VAL A 50 12.48 27.93 -8.60
CA VAL A 50 11.05 27.60 -8.68
C VAL A 50 10.86 26.13 -9.05
N LEU A 51 11.61 25.62 -10.04
CA LEU A 51 11.54 24.22 -10.45
C LEU A 51 11.89 23.27 -9.30
N GLY A 52 12.97 23.55 -8.59
CA GLY A 52 13.38 22.78 -7.42
C GLY A 52 12.33 22.86 -6.30
N ALA A 53 11.83 24.04 -5.99
CA ALA A 53 10.80 24.24 -4.97
C ALA A 53 9.49 23.48 -5.28
N LEU A 54 9.05 23.46 -6.55
CA LEU A 54 7.89 22.69 -6.99
C LEU A 54 8.10 21.18 -6.82
N GLY A 55 9.30 20.68 -7.13
CA GLY A 55 9.63 19.27 -6.93
C GLY A 55 9.66 18.88 -5.45
N LEU A 56 10.20 19.73 -4.58
CA LEU A 56 10.14 19.55 -3.12
C LEU A 56 8.69 19.56 -2.61
N LEU A 57 7.87 20.50 -3.07
CA LEU A 57 6.46 20.59 -2.72
C LEU A 57 5.69 19.34 -3.14
N LEU A 58 5.93 18.83 -4.35
CA LEU A 58 5.31 17.60 -4.83
C LEU A 58 5.72 16.39 -3.98
N CYS A 59 7.01 16.28 -3.62
CA CYS A 59 7.51 15.25 -2.72
C CYS A 59 6.85 15.35 -1.34
N ALA A 60 6.70 16.56 -0.79
CA ALA A 60 6.05 16.77 0.50
C ALA A 60 4.56 16.37 0.47
N ILE A 61 3.81 16.80 -0.56
CA ILE A 61 2.38 16.47 -0.69
C ILE A 61 2.18 14.96 -0.85
N THR A 62 2.95 14.31 -1.72
CA THR A 62 2.85 12.86 -1.95
C THR A 62 3.24 12.07 -0.70
N LEU A 63 4.30 12.48 0.00
CA LEU A 63 4.71 11.88 1.27
C LEU A 63 3.60 11.96 2.32
N LEU A 64 3.07 13.17 2.57
CA LEU A 64 2.01 13.39 3.55
C LEU A 64 0.73 12.63 3.17
N GLY A 65 0.36 12.63 1.90
CA GLY A 65 -0.80 11.89 1.38
C GLY A 65 -0.67 10.39 1.59
N VAL A 66 0.47 9.80 1.20
CA VAL A 66 0.73 8.36 1.32
C VAL A 66 0.83 7.93 2.79
N VAL A 67 1.62 8.63 3.60
CA VAL A 67 1.81 8.30 5.03
C VAL A 67 0.49 8.51 5.79
N GLY A 68 -0.20 9.62 5.57
CA GLY A 68 -1.49 9.90 6.19
C GLY A 68 -2.53 8.84 5.86
N THR A 69 -2.66 8.46 4.58
CA THR A 69 -3.57 7.40 4.14
C THR A 69 -3.19 6.05 4.71
N ALA A 70 -1.90 5.69 4.73
CA ALA A 70 -1.43 4.43 5.30
C ALA A 70 -1.68 4.34 6.81
N LEU A 71 -1.46 5.42 7.56
CA LEU A 71 -1.72 5.47 9.00
C LEU A 71 -3.21 5.40 9.30
N TRP A 72 -4.03 6.17 8.57
CA TRP A 72 -5.48 6.09 8.65
C TRP A 72 -5.95 4.66 8.39
N LEU A 73 -5.52 4.06 7.28
CA LEU A 73 -5.87 2.70 6.87
C LEU A 73 -5.45 1.64 7.91
N ARG A 74 -4.25 1.75 8.47
CA ARG A 74 -3.78 0.86 9.54
C ARG A 74 -4.66 0.96 10.79
N ARG A 75 -5.07 2.17 11.19
CA ARG A 75 -5.98 2.37 12.34
C ARG A 75 -7.37 1.81 12.05
N ALA A 76 -7.90 2.15 10.88
CA ALA A 76 -9.12 1.63 10.28
C ALA A 76 -9.21 0.09 10.34
N LEU A 77 -8.17 -0.60 9.88
CA LEU A 77 -8.11 -2.06 9.86
C LEU A 77 -7.87 -2.67 11.26
N ARG A 78 -7.31 -1.93 12.22
CA ARG A 78 -7.23 -2.38 13.62
C ARG A 78 -8.57 -2.25 14.34
N GLY A 79 -9.32 -1.18 14.05
CA GLY A 79 -10.63 -0.89 14.65
C GLY A 79 -11.80 -1.73 14.12
N GLY A 80 -11.56 -2.80 13.37
CA GLY A 80 -12.62 -3.71 12.96
C GLY A 80 -13.49 -3.25 11.78
N LEU A 81 -13.04 -2.31 10.94
CA LEU A 81 -13.84 -1.70 9.85
C LEU A 81 -14.52 -2.66 8.84
N SER A 82 -14.13 -3.92 8.81
CA SER A 82 -14.80 -4.95 8.02
C SER A 82 -15.26 -6.07 8.94
N LYS A 83 -16.59 -6.30 8.95
CA LYS A 83 -17.21 -7.51 9.45
C LYS A 83 -17.05 -8.58 8.37
N GLU A 84 -15.90 -9.25 8.37
CA GLU A 84 -15.65 -10.40 7.49
C GLU A 84 -16.41 -11.60 8.08
N GLY A 85 -17.37 -12.14 7.34
CA GLY A 85 -18.10 -13.35 7.70
C GLY A 85 -17.37 -14.63 7.27
N ALA A 86 -17.98 -15.77 7.56
CA ALA A 86 -17.57 -17.02 6.92
C ALA A 86 -17.89 -16.93 5.42
N CYS A 87 -16.95 -17.33 4.56
CA CYS A 87 -17.10 -17.32 3.12
C CYS A 87 -16.94 -18.75 2.58
N GLU A 88 -17.92 -19.20 1.80
CA GLU A 88 -17.85 -20.45 1.06
C GLU A 88 -17.96 -20.18 -0.44
N GLY A 89 -17.19 -20.90 -1.26
CA GLY A 89 -17.18 -20.72 -2.70
C GLY A 89 -16.57 -21.90 -3.46
N GLU A 90 -16.45 -21.75 -4.77
CA GLU A 90 -15.96 -22.79 -5.67
C GLU A 90 -14.68 -22.34 -6.38
N CYS A 91 -13.82 -23.31 -6.72
CA CYS A 91 -12.57 -23.04 -7.42
C CYS A 91 -12.84 -22.45 -8.81
N GLY A 92 -12.07 -21.44 -9.21
CA GLY A 92 -12.16 -20.80 -10.52
C GLY A 92 -13.22 -19.71 -10.66
N TYR A 93 -14.11 -19.56 -9.68
CA TYR A 93 -15.17 -18.54 -9.69
C TYR A 93 -14.85 -17.35 -8.77
N GLY A 94 -15.46 -16.21 -9.07
CA GLY A 94 -15.36 -15.00 -8.25
C GLY A 94 -16.14 -15.14 -6.94
N LEU A 95 -15.44 -15.00 -5.82
CA LEU A 95 -16.00 -15.03 -4.48
C LEU A 95 -15.93 -13.64 -3.85
N TRP A 96 -17.08 -13.10 -3.46
CA TRP A 96 -17.15 -11.90 -2.64
C TRP A 96 -16.83 -12.24 -1.19
N THR A 97 -15.78 -11.63 -0.64
CA THR A 97 -15.28 -11.98 0.70
C THR A 97 -15.99 -11.22 1.82
N GLY A 98 -16.88 -10.27 1.47
CA GLY A 98 -17.47 -9.31 2.39
C GLY A 98 -16.49 -8.23 2.88
N PHE A 99 -15.19 -8.36 2.58
CA PHE A 99 -14.21 -7.33 2.91
C PHE A 99 -14.45 -6.09 2.05
N SER A 100 -14.53 -4.94 2.72
CA SER A 100 -14.64 -3.64 2.04
C SER A 100 -13.88 -2.55 2.78
N LEU A 101 -13.40 -1.59 2.01
CA LEU A 101 -12.67 -0.44 2.50
C LEU A 101 -13.40 0.85 2.12
N PRO A 102 -13.51 1.85 2.99
CA PRO A 102 -13.88 3.19 2.55
C PRO A 102 -12.87 3.69 1.52
N ARG A 103 -13.36 4.33 0.46
CA ARG A 103 -12.48 4.92 -0.56
C ARG A 103 -11.71 6.07 0.10
N PRO A 104 -10.36 6.11 0.00
CA PRO A 104 -9.61 7.25 0.49
C PRO A 104 -10.02 8.50 -0.31
N TRP A 105 -10.25 9.60 0.40
CA TRP A 105 -10.56 10.89 -0.20
C TRP A 105 -9.32 11.66 -0.66
N THR A 106 -8.13 11.22 -0.20
CA THR A 106 -6.85 11.88 -0.46
C THR A 106 -6.55 11.88 -1.96
N PRO A 107 -6.38 13.07 -2.58
CA PRO A 107 -6.06 13.17 -4.00
C PRO A 107 -4.68 12.55 -4.27
N LEU A 108 -4.47 12.10 -5.51
CA LEU A 108 -3.17 11.60 -5.99
C LEU A 108 -2.64 10.36 -5.24
N VAL A 109 -3.44 9.75 -4.36
CA VAL A 109 -3.11 8.52 -3.66
C VAL A 109 -3.97 7.37 -4.18
N ARG A 110 -3.31 6.25 -4.49
CA ARG A 110 -3.93 4.97 -4.80
C ARG A 110 -3.75 4.00 -3.64
N VAL A 111 -4.81 3.26 -3.38
CA VAL A 111 -4.80 2.14 -2.42
C VAL A 111 -5.16 0.87 -3.17
N GLY A 112 -4.35 -0.16 -2.97
CA GLY A 112 -4.57 -1.49 -3.48
C GLY A 112 -4.21 -2.53 -2.41
N TRP A 113 -4.63 -3.76 -2.64
CA TRP A 113 -4.18 -4.88 -1.82
C TRP A 113 -4.20 -6.17 -2.62
N ALA A 114 -3.41 -7.12 -2.13
CA ALA A 114 -3.33 -8.47 -2.65
C ALA A 114 -3.41 -9.48 -1.50
N TRP A 115 -3.73 -10.73 -1.82
CA TRP A 115 -3.67 -11.82 -0.87
C TRP A 115 -2.28 -12.43 -0.88
N ASP A 116 -1.69 -12.52 0.31
CA ASP A 116 -0.42 -13.22 0.54
C ASP A 116 -0.68 -14.70 0.87
N SER A 117 -1.70 -14.95 1.71
CA SER A 117 -2.13 -16.31 2.06
C SER A 117 -3.62 -16.32 2.41
N PRO A 118 -4.42 -17.24 1.84
CA PRO A 118 -4.06 -18.20 0.78
C PRO A 118 -3.82 -17.48 -0.56
N ALA A 119 -3.05 -18.08 -1.46
CA ALA A 119 -2.81 -17.51 -2.79
C ALA A 119 -4.14 -17.39 -3.56
N ALA A 120 -4.49 -16.16 -3.97
CA ALA A 120 -5.72 -15.85 -4.69
C ALA A 120 -5.49 -14.66 -5.63
N ARG A 121 -6.20 -14.64 -6.76
CA ARG A 121 -6.29 -13.43 -7.58
C ARG A 121 -7.33 -12.49 -6.97
N VAL A 122 -6.91 -11.28 -6.63
CA VAL A 122 -7.78 -10.25 -6.05
C VAL A 122 -8.23 -9.28 -7.13
N ARG A 123 -9.53 -9.02 -7.19
CA ARG A 123 -10.15 -7.97 -8.00
C ARG A 123 -10.80 -6.96 -7.07
N ILE A 124 -10.46 -5.69 -7.27
CA ILE A 124 -10.97 -4.59 -6.44
C ILE A 124 -12.05 -3.86 -7.23
N HIS A 125 -13.29 -4.00 -6.78
CA HIS A 125 -14.44 -3.36 -7.40
C HIS A 125 -14.74 -2.02 -6.72
N ARG A 126 -14.83 -0.95 -7.52
CA ARG A 126 -15.15 0.39 -7.02
C ARG A 126 -16.66 0.58 -7.06
N ARG A 127 -17.25 0.91 -5.92
CA ARG A 127 -18.65 1.36 -5.80
C ARG A 127 -18.68 2.71 -5.04
N PRO A 128 -19.78 3.46 -5.04
CA PRO A 128 -19.84 4.76 -4.38
C PRO A 128 -19.31 4.72 -2.93
N GLY A 129 -18.28 5.51 -2.64
CA GLY A 129 -17.66 5.64 -1.32
C GLY A 129 -16.85 4.43 -0.82
N ARG A 130 -16.81 3.28 -1.51
CA ARG A 130 -16.17 2.06 -1.01
C ARG A 130 -15.49 1.21 -2.10
N LEU A 131 -14.49 0.46 -1.68
CA LEU A 131 -13.76 -0.54 -2.45
C LEU A 131 -14.15 -1.92 -1.93
N TYR A 132 -14.55 -2.83 -2.82
CA TYR A 132 -15.00 -4.18 -2.49
C TYR A 132 -14.02 -5.22 -3.02
N GLU A 133 -13.79 -6.25 -2.22
CA GLU A 133 -12.92 -7.37 -2.57
C GLU A 133 -13.72 -8.51 -3.21
N GLU A 134 -13.32 -8.89 -4.42
CA GLU A 134 -13.65 -10.16 -5.05
C GLU A 134 -12.35 -10.97 -5.19
N VAL A 135 -12.39 -12.26 -4.87
CA VAL A 135 -11.24 -13.16 -5.01
C VAL A 135 -11.56 -14.35 -5.86
N VAL A 136 -10.58 -14.81 -6.63
CA VAL A 136 -10.65 -16.07 -7.37
C VAL A 136 -9.55 -16.97 -6.85
N LEU A 137 -9.96 -18.13 -6.32
CA LEU A 137 -9.05 -19.18 -5.86
C LEU A 137 -9.03 -20.32 -6.88
N GLU A 138 -7.85 -20.71 -7.33
CA GLU A 138 -7.71 -21.79 -8.32
C GLU A 138 -7.68 -23.19 -7.71
N ARG A 139 -7.52 -23.28 -6.39
CA ARG A 139 -7.39 -24.56 -5.66
C ARG A 139 -8.31 -24.59 -4.46
N ARG A 140 -8.66 -25.81 -4.03
CA ARG A 140 -9.43 -26.01 -2.80
C ARG A 140 -8.64 -25.47 -1.61
N VAL A 141 -9.32 -24.75 -0.72
CA VAL A 141 -8.71 -24.13 0.45
C VAL A 141 -9.68 -24.22 1.61
N ARG A 142 -9.17 -24.57 2.80
CA ARG A 142 -9.89 -24.41 4.07
C ARG A 142 -8.95 -23.74 5.06
N VAL A 143 -9.18 -22.47 5.34
CA VAL A 143 -8.35 -21.68 6.26
C VAL A 143 -9.23 -20.83 7.17
N HIS A 144 -8.73 -20.55 8.36
CA HIS A 144 -9.40 -19.68 9.35
C HIS A 144 -8.74 -18.31 9.45
N THR A 145 -7.79 -18.03 8.57
CA THR A 145 -7.01 -16.80 8.59
C THR A 145 -6.60 -16.43 7.18
N VAL A 146 -6.82 -15.17 6.84
CA VAL A 146 -6.40 -14.56 5.56
C VAL A 146 -5.38 -13.48 5.87
N THR A 147 -4.29 -13.46 5.10
CA THR A 147 -3.25 -12.43 5.17
C THR A 147 -3.29 -11.61 3.89
N ARG A 148 -3.51 -10.30 4.03
CA ARG A 148 -3.56 -9.33 2.95
C ARG A 148 -2.34 -8.43 3.01
N ILE A 149 -1.76 -8.08 1.88
CA ILE A 149 -0.73 -7.04 1.77
C ILE A 149 -1.42 -5.81 1.17
N PHE A 150 -1.48 -4.74 1.96
CA PHE A 150 -1.97 -3.44 1.52
C PHE A 150 -0.82 -2.62 0.97
N GLU A 151 -1.10 -1.89 -0.10
CA GLU A 151 -0.21 -0.94 -0.74
C GLU A 151 -0.90 0.41 -0.84
N VAL A 152 -0.23 1.44 -0.34
CA VAL A 152 -0.64 2.84 -0.47
C VAL A 152 0.48 3.54 -1.23
N ALA A 153 0.17 4.08 -2.40
CA ALA A 153 1.16 4.73 -3.25
C ALA A 153 0.60 6.02 -3.82
N ASP A 154 1.44 6.96 -4.20
CA ASP A 154 0.98 8.10 -5.00
C ASP A 154 0.88 7.73 -6.50
N VAL A 155 0.29 8.62 -7.30
CA VAL A 155 0.10 8.38 -8.75
C VAL A 155 1.36 8.57 -9.58
N PHE A 156 2.33 9.34 -9.10
CA PHE A 156 3.61 9.60 -9.77
C PHE A 156 4.67 8.55 -9.43
N GLY A 157 4.45 7.75 -8.37
CA GLY A 157 5.35 6.69 -7.94
C GLY A 157 6.55 7.20 -7.14
N LEU A 158 6.44 8.38 -6.51
CA LEU A 158 7.47 8.96 -5.65
C LEU A 158 7.48 8.30 -4.26
N CYS A 159 6.31 7.97 -3.75
CA CYS A 159 6.06 7.44 -2.41
C CYS A 159 5.18 6.18 -2.45
N ASN A 160 5.54 5.18 -1.67
CA ASN A 160 4.87 3.90 -1.54
C ASN A 160 5.05 3.32 -0.12
N VAL A 161 3.98 2.84 0.50
CA VAL A 161 4.02 2.13 1.77
C VAL A 161 3.25 0.82 1.63
N ARG A 162 3.91 -0.29 1.96
CA ARG A 162 3.32 -1.63 1.98
C ARG A 162 3.26 -2.19 3.39
N PHE A 163 2.16 -2.87 3.74
CA PHE A 163 2.06 -3.57 5.02
C PHE A 163 1.10 -4.75 4.97
N SER A 164 1.44 -5.80 5.72
CA SER A 164 0.63 -7.00 5.86
C SER A 164 -0.37 -6.87 7.00
N VAL A 165 -1.61 -7.31 6.78
CA VAL A 165 -2.64 -7.45 7.80
C VAL A 165 -3.16 -8.88 7.78
N ARG A 166 -3.06 -9.53 8.92
CA ARG A 166 -3.60 -10.88 9.16
C ARG A 166 -4.93 -10.76 9.88
N ARG A 167 -5.98 -11.37 9.33
CA ARG A 167 -7.35 -11.35 9.85
C ARG A 167 -7.87 -12.77 10.02
N LYS A 168 -8.61 -13.02 11.10
CA LYS A 168 -9.34 -14.29 11.28
C LYS A 168 -10.59 -14.24 10.40
N GLN A 169 -10.67 -15.13 9.42
CA GLN A 169 -11.79 -15.26 8.50
C GLN A 169 -11.89 -16.74 8.11
N SER A 170 -13.06 -17.35 8.31
CA SER A 170 -13.29 -18.74 7.89
C SER A 170 -13.58 -18.76 6.41
N LEU A 171 -12.65 -19.31 5.62
CA LEU A 171 -12.76 -19.44 4.18
C LEU A 171 -12.74 -20.91 3.80
N ARG A 172 -13.74 -21.34 3.04
CA ARG A 172 -13.84 -22.68 2.48
C ARG A 172 -14.11 -22.60 0.98
N VAL A 173 -13.17 -23.06 0.17
CA VAL A 173 -13.34 -23.18 -1.27
C VAL A 173 -13.28 -24.65 -1.65
N VAL A 174 -14.33 -25.13 -2.30
CA VAL A 174 -14.45 -26.52 -2.78
C VAL A 174 -14.09 -26.61 -4.27
N PRO A 175 -13.70 -27.78 -4.78
CA PRO A 175 -13.50 -27.98 -6.22
C PRO A 175 -14.77 -27.63 -7.00
N SER A 176 -14.60 -27.07 -8.20
CA SER A 176 -15.73 -26.91 -9.13
C SER A 176 -16.25 -28.29 -9.50
N LYS A 177 -17.58 -28.45 -9.48
CA LYS A 177 -18.24 -29.60 -10.09
C LYS A 177 -18.41 -29.22 -11.56
N GLY A 178 -17.63 -29.85 -12.45
CA GLY A 178 -17.62 -29.53 -13.88
C GLY A 178 -19.00 -29.56 -14.53
#